data_AF-A0A6G2R009-F1
#
_entry.id   AF-A0A6G2R009-F1
#
_cell.length_a   1.000
_cell.length_b   1.000
_cell.length_c   1.000
_cell.angle_alpha   90.00
_cell.angle_beta   90.00
_cell.angle_gamma   90.00
#
_symmetry.space_group_name_H-M   'P 1'
#
loop_
_entity.id
_entity.type
_entity.pdbx_description
1 polymer ?
#
loop_
_entity_poly.entity_id
_entity_poly.type
_entity_poly.pdbx_seq_one_letter_code
_entity_poly.pdbx_strand_id
1 'polypeptide(L)'
;MRPDAVVTHFLFASALVLAAGHAAGWAARRLKQPYIVGQLAAGIALGPSLLGTLAPDAYALLFPEQIVTALQGLAQFALVVFLFAVGYELDLAILGARARTAVGVALTAFFVPMAVGSGCALLFREQLRALDMPDLSPGTVVFAGIALSITAVPVLTAIVRENGLASTVPGVMAVSAAGLLDVIGWTILAGTLLESGEGQT
;
A
#
# COMPACT_ATOMS: atom_id res chain seq x y z
N MET A 1 -4.59 -13.75 -27.46
CA MET A 1 -5.87 -13.18 -27.93
C MET A 1 -5.61 -12.30 -29.16
N ARG A 2 -6.60 -12.09 -30.03
CA ARG A 2 -6.47 -11.08 -31.09
C ARG A 2 -6.41 -9.67 -30.47
N PRO A 3 -5.71 -8.68 -31.06
CA PRO A 3 -5.51 -7.37 -30.45
C PRO A 3 -6.81 -6.63 -30.09
N ASP A 4 -7.82 -6.69 -30.96
CA ASP A 4 -9.17 -6.14 -30.76
C ASP A 4 -9.90 -6.77 -29.58
N ALA A 5 -9.76 -8.09 -29.40
CA ALA A 5 -10.32 -8.81 -28.26
C ALA A 5 -9.65 -8.39 -26.95
N VAL A 6 -8.32 -8.21 -26.93
CA VAL A 6 -7.58 -7.75 -25.76
C VAL A 6 -8.06 -6.37 -25.32
N VAL A 7 -8.17 -5.43 -26.27
CA VAL A 7 -8.64 -4.06 -25.97
C VAL A 7 -10.05 -4.08 -25.40
N THR A 8 -10.96 -4.83 -26.02
CA THR A 8 -12.35 -4.95 -25.56
C THR A 8 -12.42 -5.53 -24.16
N HIS A 9 -11.65 -6.59 -23.89
CA HIS A 9 -11.61 -7.25 -22.58
C HIS A 9 -11.01 -6.34 -21.51
N PHE A 10 -9.96 -5.59 -21.86
CA PHE A 10 -9.34 -4.62 -20.97
C PHE A 10 -10.30 -3.49 -20.59
N LEU A 11 -11.03 -2.94 -21.56
CA LEU A 11 -12.04 -1.91 -21.32
C LEU A 11 -13.17 -2.44 -20.43
N PHE A 12 -13.65 -3.66 -20.72
CA PHE A 12 -14.66 -4.31 -19.91
C PHE A 12 -14.19 -4.54 -18.47
N ALA A 13 -12.99 -5.10 -18.28
CA ALA A 13 -12.41 -5.36 -16.96
C ALA A 13 -12.19 -4.04 -16.19
N SER A 14 -11.71 -2.99 -16.86
CA SER A 14 -11.56 -1.65 -16.26
C SER A 14 -12.90 -1.08 -15.82
N ALA A 15 -13.93 -1.15 -16.68
CA ALA A 15 -15.28 -0.70 -16.35
C ALA A 15 -15.86 -1.48 -15.17
N LEU A 16 -15.66 -2.80 -15.13
CA LEU A 16 -16.09 -3.66 -14.03
C LEU A 16 -15.42 -3.27 -12.71
N VAL A 17 -14.10 -3.11 -12.69
CA VAL A 17 -13.33 -2.71 -11.49
C VAL A 17 -13.77 -1.33 -11.01
N LEU A 18 -13.94 -0.36 -11.92
CA LEU A 18 -14.41 0.98 -11.57
C LEU A 18 -15.84 0.95 -11.02
N ALA A 19 -16.76 0.23 -11.67
CA ALA A 19 -18.15 0.13 -11.23
C ALA A 19 -18.25 -0.55 -9.85
N ALA A 20 -17.57 -1.68 -9.66
CA ALA A 20 -17.54 -2.39 -8.39
C ALA A 20 -16.90 -1.55 -7.28
N GLY A 21 -15.76 -0.90 -7.56
CA GLY A 21 -15.09 -0.01 -6.62
C GLY A 21 -15.97 1.17 -6.23
N HIS A 22 -16.70 1.77 -7.19
CA HIS A 22 -17.57 2.91 -6.91
C HIS A 22 -18.82 2.49 -6.10
N ALA A 23 -19.42 1.36 -6.45
CA ALA A 23 -20.54 0.79 -5.70
C ALA A 23 -20.15 0.46 -4.25
N ALA A 24 -19.00 -0.19 -4.05
CA ALA A 24 -18.50 -0.55 -2.73
C ALA A 24 -18.06 0.69 -1.93
N GLY A 25 -17.42 1.67 -2.56
CA GLY A 25 -17.08 2.95 -1.93
C GLY A 25 -18.33 3.70 -1.45
N TRP A 26 -19.39 3.70 -2.24
CA TRP A 26 -20.67 4.31 -1.84
C TRP A 26 -21.33 3.55 -0.68
N ALA A 27 -21.28 2.21 -0.69
CA ALA A 27 -21.72 1.39 0.43
C ALA A 27 -20.91 1.70 1.71
N ALA A 28 -19.57 1.79 1.61
CA ALA A 28 -18.70 2.16 2.72
C ALA A 28 -19.06 3.53 3.29
N ARG A 29 -19.30 4.53 2.43
CA ARG A 29 -19.71 5.87 2.85
C ARG A 29 -21.04 5.85 3.61
N ARG A 30 -22.00 5.00 3.23
CA ARG A 30 -23.26 4.82 3.97
C ARG A 30 -23.04 4.21 5.36
N LEU A 31 -21.99 3.41 5.51
CA LEU A 31 -21.56 2.86 6.80
C LEU A 31 -20.65 3.82 7.59
N LYS A 32 -20.51 5.08 7.15
CA LYS A 32 -19.61 6.10 7.73
C LYS A 32 -18.13 5.70 7.69
N GLN A 33 -17.74 4.85 6.75
CA GLN A 33 -16.35 4.51 6.46
C GLN A 33 -15.80 5.42 5.34
N PRO A 34 -14.48 5.65 5.28
CA PRO A 34 -13.86 6.30 4.13
C PRO A 34 -14.17 5.55 2.84
N TYR A 35 -14.33 6.30 1.75
CA TYR A 35 -14.71 5.77 0.45
C TYR A 35 -13.67 4.78 -0.10
N ILE A 36 -12.39 5.12 0.08
CA ILE A 36 -11.26 4.26 -0.30
C ILE A 36 -11.32 2.86 0.35
N VAL A 37 -11.88 2.72 1.56
CA VAL A 37 -12.01 1.42 2.23
C VAL A 37 -12.93 0.48 1.44
N GLY A 38 -14.03 1.02 0.88
CA GLY A 38 -14.92 0.25 0.01
C GLY A 38 -14.24 -0.16 -1.30
N GLN A 39 -13.41 0.72 -1.86
CA GLN A 39 -12.64 0.40 -3.08
C GLN A 39 -11.62 -0.71 -2.84
N LEU A 40 -10.90 -0.68 -1.71
CA LEU A 40 -9.98 -1.74 -1.30
C LEU A 40 -10.72 -3.07 -1.08
N ALA A 41 -11.88 -3.04 -0.42
CA ALA A 41 -12.70 -4.22 -0.22
C ALA A 41 -13.19 -4.82 -1.56
N ALA A 42 -13.60 -3.99 -2.51
CA ALA A 42 -13.95 -4.45 -3.86
C ALA A 42 -12.76 -5.06 -4.60
N GLY A 43 -11.57 -4.47 -4.47
CA GLY A 43 -10.33 -5.01 -5.03
C GLY A 43 -9.98 -6.38 -4.47
N ILE A 44 -10.09 -6.56 -3.15
CA ILE A 44 -9.90 -7.87 -2.50
C ILE A 44 -10.95 -8.87 -2.97
N ALA A 45 -12.21 -8.44 -3.08
CA ALA A 45 -13.32 -9.29 -3.48
C ALA A 45 -13.20 -9.78 -4.94
N LEU A 46 -12.83 -8.89 -5.86
CA LEU A 46 -12.62 -9.21 -7.28
C LEU A 46 -11.26 -9.86 -7.56
N GLY A 47 -10.31 -9.70 -6.65
CA GLY A 47 -8.95 -10.20 -6.79
C GLY A 47 -8.82 -11.71 -6.60
N PRO A 48 -7.58 -12.23 -6.74
CA PRO A 48 -7.32 -13.65 -6.60
C PRO A 48 -7.58 -14.16 -5.17
N SER A 49 -7.53 -13.27 -4.16
CA SER A 49 -7.74 -13.62 -2.76
C SER A 49 -9.13 -14.18 -2.46
N LEU A 50 -10.18 -13.67 -3.11
CA LEU A 50 -11.56 -14.11 -2.89
C LEU A 50 -12.20 -14.69 -4.14
N LEU A 51 -12.31 -13.93 -5.23
CA LEU A 51 -12.91 -14.45 -6.46
C LEU A 51 -12.06 -15.57 -7.06
N GLY A 52 -10.74 -15.41 -7.05
CA GLY A 52 -9.82 -16.45 -7.55
C GLY A 52 -9.85 -17.75 -6.73
N THR A 53 -10.15 -17.68 -5.43
CA THR A 53 -10.23 -18.86 -4.57
C THR A 53 -11.62 -19.53 -4.62
N LEU A 54 -12.70 -18.74 -4.66
CA LEU A 54 -14.07 -19.25 -4.65
C LEU A 54 -14.56 -19.69 -6.04
N ALA A 55 -14.13 -19.00 -7.10
CA ALA A 55 -14.55 -19.25 -8.48
C ALA A 55 -13.38 -19.03 -9.47
N PRO A 56 -12.39 -19.93 -9.49
CA PRO A 56 -11.16 -19.79 -10.28
C PRO A 56 -11.43 -19.65 -11.79
N ASP A 57 -12.41 -20.38 -12.33
CA ASP A 57 -12.77 -20.30 -13.75
C ASP A 57 -13.36 -18.93 -14.12
N ALA A 58 -14.21 -18.37 -13.24
CA ALA A 58 -14.77 -17.04 -13.42
C ALA A 58 -13.69 -15.96 -13.33
N TYR A 59 -12.75 -16.10 -12.39
CA TYR A 59 -11.60 -15.21 -12.26
C TYR A 59 -10.72 -15.25 -13.52
N ALA A 60 -10.36 -16.44 -14.00
CA ALA A 60 -9.55 -16.60 -15.21
C ALA A 60 -10.24 -16.07 -16.48
N LEU A 61 -11.57 -16.16 -16.53
CA LEU A 61 -12.37 -15.58 -17.62
C LEU A 61 -12.41 -14.05 -17.57
N LEU A 62 -12.61 -13.47 -16.38
CA LEU A 62 -12.74 -12.03 -16.20
C LEU A 62 -11.39 -11.31 -16.24
N PHE A 63 -10.37 -11.89 -15.62
CA PHE A 63 -9.03 -11.33 -15.45
C PHE A 63 -7.93 -12.28 -15.94
N PRO A 64 -7.83 -12.52 -17.27
CA PRO A 64 -6.68 -13.22 -17.84
C PRO A 64 -5.36 -12.49 -17.51
N GLU A 65 -4.25 -13.22 -17.40
CA GLU A 65 -2.93 -12.68 -17.01
C GLU A 65 -2.54 -11.43 -17.82
N GLN A 66 -2.71 -11.44 -19.14
CA GLN A 66 -2.41 -10.31 -20.02
C GLN A 66 -3.19 -9.04 -19.65
N ILE A 67 -4.45 -9.19 -19.22
CA ILE A 67 -5.31 -8.09 -18.78
C ILE A 67 -4.91 -7.62 -17.39
N VAL A 68 -4.56 -8.54 -16.48
CA VAL A 68 -4.06 -8.20 -15.14
C VAL A 68 -2.77 -7.37 -15.25
N THR A 69 -1.81 -7.78 -16.08
CA THR A 69 -0.58 -7.02 -16.30
C THR A 69 -0.86 -5.63 -16.88
N ALA A 70 -1.78 -5.52 -17.84
CA ALA A 70 -2.17 -4.22 -18.39
C ALA A 70 -2.85 -3.31 -17.35
N LEU A 71 -3.74 -3.87 -16.53
CA LEU A 71 -4.41 -3.16 -15.44
C LEU A 71 -3.40 -2.72 -14.36
N GLN A 72 -2.41 -3.55 -14.03
CA GLN A 72 -1.34 -3.19 -13.10
C GLN A 72 -0.51 -2.02 -13.62
N GLY A 73 -0.13 -2.04 -14.91
CA GLY A 73 0.58 -0.92 -15.53
C GLY A 73 -0.24 0.38 -15.48
N LEU A 74 -1.53 0.31 -15.80
CA LEU A 74 -2.45 1.45 -15.69
C LEU A 74 -2.57 1.93 -14.23
N ALA A 75 -2.70 1.01 -13.27
CA ALA A 75 -2.83 1.34 -11.84
C ALA A 75 -1.58 2.01 -11.30
N GLN A 76 -0.38 1.54 -11.67
CA GLN A 76 0.89 2.19 -11.30
C GLN A 76 0.99 3.59 -11.88
N PHE A 77 0.63 3.77 -13.16
CA PHE A 77 0.61 5.09 -13.78
C PHE A 77 -0.38 6.03 -13.07
N ALA A 78 -1.62 5.57 -12.83
CA ALA A 78 -2.63 6.34 -12.12
C ALA A 78 -2.19 6.70 -10.70
N LEU A 79 -1.50 5.78 -10.01
CA LEU A 79 -0.94 6.01 -8.68
C LEU A 79 0.13 7.11 -8.68
N VAL A 80 1.04 7.10 -9.65
CA VAL A 80 2.06 8.16 -9.79
C VAL A 80 1.41 9.51 -10.04
N VAL A 81 0.43 9.57 -10.95
CA VAL A 81 -0.32 10.81 -11.23
C VAL A 81 -1.07 11.29 -9.97
N PHE A 82 -1.68 10.37 -9.22
CA PHE A 82 -2.34 10.67 -7.96
C PHE A 82 -1.36 11.26 -6.94
N LEU A 83 -0.23 10.61 -6.69
CA LEU A 83 0.78 11.10 -5.74
C LEU A 83 1.40 12.43 -6.18
N PHE A 84 1.55 12.66 -7.48
CA PHE A 84 1.97 13.95 -8.02
C PHE A 84 0.95 15.06 -7.70
N ALA A 85 -0.34 14.81 -7.94
CA ALA A 85 -1.41 15.75 -7.59
C ALA A 85 -1.47 16.02 -6.06
N VAL A 86 -1.20 14.99 -5.26
CA VAL A 86 -1.02 15.12 -3.81
C VAL A 86 0.11 16.06 -3.45
N GLY A 87 1.29 15.86 -4.03
CA GLY A 87 2.44 16.72 -3.78
C GLY A 87 2.20 18.17 -4.24
N TYR A 88 1.47 18.36 -5.34
CA TYR A 88 1.14 19.69 -5.86
C TYR A 88 0.19 20.48 -4.93
N GLU A 89 -0.74 19.82 -4.27
CA GLU A 89 -1.68 20.45 -3.32
C GLU A 89 -1.10 20.62 -1.90
N LEU A 90 0.11 20.14 -1.64
CA LEU A 90 0.73 20.22 -0.32
C LEU A 90 1.18 21.66 0.00
N ASP A 91 0.73 22.19 1.13
CA ASP A 91 1.17 23.51 1.60
C ASP A 91 2.61 23.45 2.17
N LEU A 92 3.56 23.83 1.32
CA LEU A 92 4.99 23.85 1.65
C LEU A 92 5.34 24.89 2.72
N ALA A 93 4.52 25.94 2.92
CA ALA A 93 4.76 26.93 3.96
C ALA A 93 4.46 26.34 5.35
N ILE A 94 3.36 25.60 5.49
CA ILE A 94 3.02 24.86 6.71
C ILE A 94 4.08 23.80 7.00
N LEU A 95 4.53 23.07 5.98
CA LEU A 95 5.59 22.07 6.10
C LEU A 95 6.91 22.70 6.56
N GLY A 96 7.35 23.78 5.90
CA GLY A 96 8.59 24.48 6.24
C GLY A 96 8.60 25.01 7.67
N ALA A 97 7.48 25.61 8.12
CA ALA A 97 7.34 26.13 9.47
C ALA A 97 7.39 25.04 10.55
N ARG A 98 7.06 23.79 10.21
CA ARG A 98 6.96 22.65 11.15
C ARG A 98 7.84 21.47 10.78
N ALA A 99 8.87 21.68 9.96
CA ALA A 99 9.72 20.63 9.42
C ALA A 99 10.33 19.73 10.51
N ARG A 100 10.81 20.32 11.61
CA ARG A 100 11.35 19.56 12.75
C ARG A 100 10.32 18.62 13.38
N THR A 101 9.08 19.08 13.51
CA THR A 101 8.00 18.24 14.03
C THR A 101 7.65 17.14 13.03
N ALA A 102 7.67 17.41 11.71
CA ALA A 102 7.33 16.41 10.69
C ALA A 102 8.37 15.29 10.66
N VAL A 103 9.66 15.67 10.73
CA VAL A 103 10.77 14.72 10.88
C VAL A 103 10.65 13.92 12.17
N GLY A 104 10.36 14.57 13.30
CA GLY A 104 10.18 13.88 14.59
C GLY A 104 9.04 12.86 14.56
N VAL A 105 7.90 13.24 13.99
CA VAL A 105 6.74 12.35 13.79
C VAL A 105 7.11 11.19 12.88
N ALA A 106 7.76 11.43 11.73
CA ALA A 106 8.18 10.37 10.82
C ALA A 106 9.16 9.39 11.51
N LEU A 107 10.22 9.89 12.14
CA LEU A 107 11.20 9.04 12.80
C LEU A 107 10.56 8.19 13.91
N THR A 108 9.69 8.79 14.73
CA THR A 108 9.02 8.06 15.81
C THR A 108 8.00 7.06 15.26
N ALA A 109 7.24 7.44 14.23
CA ALA A 109 6.29 6.56 13.55
C ALA A 109 6.97 5.42 12.78
N PHE A 110 8.24 5.55 12.41
CA PHE A 110 9.02 4.47 11.81
C PHE A 110 9.68 3.59 12.86
N PHE A 111 10.55 4.18 13.70
CA PHE A 111 11.44 3.41 14.56
C PHE A 111 10.72 2.74 15.73
N VAL A 112 9.62 3.31 16.22
CA VAL A 112 8.87 2.69 17.32
C VAL A 112 8.17 1.40 16.84
N PRO A 113 7.33 1.40 15.78
CA PRO A 113 6.79 0.15 15.25
C PRO A 113 7.87 -0.81 14.76
N MET A 114 9.00 -0.30 14.25
CA MET A 114 10.11 -1.14 13.81
C MET A 114 10.72 -1.91 14.98
N ALA A 115 11.01 -1.22 16.08
CA ALA A 115 11.55 -1.84 17.29
C ALA A 115 10.56 -2.84 17.89
N VAL A 116 9.27 -2.50 17.92
CA VAL A 116 8.21 -3.41 18.39
C VAL A 116 8.10 -4.62 17.47
N GLY A 117 8.08 -4.44 16.15
CA GLY A 117 7.98 -5.51 15.16
C GLY A 117 9.16 -6.47 15.19
N SER A 118 10.37 -5.94 15.23
CA SER A 118 11.59 -6.72 15.42
C SER A 118 11.59 -7.45 16.77
N GLY A 119 11.15 -6.78 17.85
CA GLY A 119 10.99 -7.36 19.17
C GLY A 119 9.98 -8.52 19.18
N CYS A 120 8.84 -8.36 18.51
CA CYS A 120 7.84 -9.41 18.34
C CYS A 120 8.41 -10.60 17.57
N ALA A 121 9.14 -10.37 16.48
CA ALA A 121 9.78 -11.45 15.73
C ALA A 121 10.72 -12.28 16.61
N LEU A 122 11.51 -11.63 17.48
CA LEU A 122 12.39 -12.30 18.43
C LEU A 122 11.64 -13.02 19.56
N LEU A 123 10.57 -12.40 20.10
CA LEU A 123 9.77 -12.98 21.18
C LEU A 123 8.99 -14.22 20.71
N PHE A 124 8.46 -14.20 19.50
CA PHE A 124 7.66 -15.29 18.94
C PHE A 124 8.48 -16.28 18.10
N ARG A 125 9.80 -16.31 18.28
CA ARG A 125 10.72 -17.17 17.49
C ARG A 125 10.32 -18.64 17.45
N GLU A 126 9.89 -19.20 18.58
CA GLU A 126 9.54 -20.63 18.68
C GLU A 126 8.18 -20.89 18.02
N GLN A 127 7.23 -19.96 18.14
CA GLN A 127 5.94 -20.04 17.46
C GLN A 127 6.08 -19.88 15.95
N LEU A 128 6.97 -19.00 15.49
CA LEU A 128 7.29 -18.82 14.07
C LEU A 128 7.95 -20.08 13.50
N ARG A 129 8.88 -20.69 14.23
CA ARG A 129 9.45 -22.00 13.86
C ARG A 129 8.40 -23.10 13.80
N ALA A 130 7.43 -23.10 14.71
CA ALA A 130 6.32 -24.06 14.69
C ALA A 130 5.36 -23.88 13.49
N LEU A 131 5.43 -22.75 12.79
CA LEU A 131 4.70 -22.46 11.55
C LEU A 131 5.54 -22.71 10.29
N ASP A 132 6.63 -23.48 10.39
CA ASP A 132 7.57 -23.78 9.30
C ASP A 132 8.18 -22.53 8.64
N MET A 133 8.27 -21.40 9.37
CA MET A 133 8.98 -20.23 8.88
C MET A 133 10.50 -20.48 8.86
N PRO A 134 11.24 -19.89 7.90
CA PRO A 134 12.70 -19.92 7.90
C PRO A 134 13.28 -19.42 9.22
N ASP A 135 14.48 -19.90 9.57
CA ASP A 135 15.19 -19.43 10.75
C ASP A 135 15.32 -17.90 10.75
N LEU A 136 15.13 -17.30 11.92
CA LEU A 136 15.18 -15.85 12.10
C LEU A 136 16.60 -15.34 11.96
N SER A 137 17.01 -15.07 10.72
CA SER A 137 18.20 -14.31 10.42
C SER A 137 18.04 -12.86 10.90
N PRO A 138 19.13 -12.12 11.18
CA PRO A 138 19.07 -10.69 11.47
C PRO A 138 18.30 -9.91 10.39
N GLY A 139 18.48 -10.27 9.11
CA GLY A 139 17.75 -9.70 7.99
C GLY A 139 16.24 -9.94 8.06
N THR A 140 15.80 -11.16 8.43
CA THR A 140 14.38 -11.49 8.60
C THR A 140 13.74 -10.69 9.72
N VAL A 141 14.45 -10.49 10.84
CA VAL A 141 13.97 -9.72 11.99
C VAL A 141 13.81 -8.24 11.62
N VAL A 142 14.83 -7.65 10.98
CA VAL A 142 14.76 -6.26 10.53
C VAL A 142 13.69 -6.08 9.46
N PHE A 143 13.55 -7.03 8.52
CA PHE A 143 12.50 -7.03 7.52
C PHE A 143 11.10 -7.02 8.16
N ALA A 144 10.86 -7.86 9.18
CA ALA A 144 9.60 -7.86 9.92
C ALA A 144 9.34 -6.52 10.62
N GLY A 145 10.37 -5.91 11.20
CA GLY A 145 10.28 -4.56 11.76
C GLY A 145 9.90 -3.50 10.72
N ILE A 146 10.57 -3.49 9.57
CA ILE A 146 10.27 -2.56 8.46
C ILE A 146 8.84 -2.78 7.95
N ALA A 147 8.43 -4.02 7.73
CA ALA A 147 7.11 -4.37 7.23
C ALA A 147 5.98 -3.84 8.13
N LEU A 148 6.20 -3.78 9.45
CA LEU A 148 5.25 -3.22 10.42
C LEU A 148 5.32 -1.70 10.58
N SER A 149 6.31 -1.05 9.94
CA SER A 149 6.56 0.40 10.05
C SER A 149 6.20 1.18 8.80
N ILE A 150 6.10 0.50 7.66
CA ILE A 150 5.70 1.12 6.39
C ILE A 150 4.20 1.43 6.43
N THR A 151 3.83 2.61 5.91
CA THR A 151 2.44 3.03 5.76
C THR A 151 2.12 3.26 4.29
N ALA A 152 0.88 2.99 3.88
CA ALA A 152 0.43 3.24 2.52
C ALA A 152 0.06 4.73 2.34
N VAL A 153 1.02 5.53 1.88
CA VAL A 153 0.84 6.96 1.56
C VAL A 153 -0.42 7.24 0.73
N PRO A 154 -0.76 6.44 -0.32
CA PRO A 154 -1.91 6.74 -1.16
C PRO A 154 -3.23 6.62 -0.41
N VAL A 155 -3.35 5.59 0.44
CA VAL A 155 -4.55 5.35 1.24
C VAL A 155 -4.69 6.40 2.33
N LEU A 156 -3.61 6.70 3.06
CA LEU A 156 -3.59 7.78 4.06
C LEU A 156 -4.05 9.09 3.42
N THR A 157 -3.50 9.43 2.26
CA THR A 157 -3.82 10.69 1.58
C THR A 157 -5.25 10.73 1.09
N ALA A 158 -5.77 9.62 0.55
CA ALA A 158 -7.17 9.51 0.17
C ALA A 158 -8.07 9.78 1.39
N ILE A 159 -7.81 9.16 2.53
CA ILE A 159 -8.57 9.38 3.77
C ILE A 159 -8.49 10.85 4.22
N VAL A 160 -7.29 11.44 4.23
CA VAL A 160 -7.08 12.85 4.62
C VAL A 160 -7.88 13.79 3.71
N ARG A 161 -7.89 13.55 2.40
CA ARG A 161 -8.65 14.35 1.43
C ARG A 161 -10.16 14.14 1.55
N GLU A 162 -10.62 12.91 1.65
CA GLU A 162 -12.04 12.56 1.78
C GLU A 162 -12.67 13.17 3.04
N ASN A 163 -11.89 13.34 4.10
CA ASN A 163 -12.33 13.97 5.35
C ASN A 163 -12.07 15.48 5.42
N GLY A 164 -11.57 16.11 4.35
CA GLY A 164 -11.31 17.55 4.30
C GLY A 164 -10.15 18.02 5.19
N LEU A 165 -9.21 17.12 5.52
CA LEU A 165 -8.09 17.39 6.41
C LEU A 165 -6.81 17.86 5.69
N ALA A 166 -6.79 17.84 4.35
CA ALA A 166 -5.58 18.05 3.56
C ALA A 166 -4.86 19.38 3.82
N SER A 167 -5.59 20.47 4.07
CA SER A 167 -5.04 21.80 4.37
C SER A 167 -4.85 22.06 5.87
N THR A 168 -5.19 21.11 6.73
CA THR A 168 -5.03 21.24 8.18
C THR A 168 -3.61 20.89 8.61
N VAL A 169 -3.16 21.43 9.74
CA VAL A 169 -1.84 21.07 10.29
C VAL A 169 -1.68 19.56 10.47
N PRO A 170 -2.62 18.80 11.08
CA PRO A 170 -2.47 17.34 11.18
C PRO A 170 -2.39 16.64 9.82
N GLY A 171 -3.16 17.09 8.82
CA GLY A 171 -3.15 16.50 7.47
C GLY A 171 -1.84 16.72 6.73
N VAL A 172 -1.35 17.97 6.68
CA VAL A 172 -0.05 18.30 6.08
C VAL A 172 1.08 17.53 6.76
N MET A 173 1.04 17.45 8.10
CA MET A 173 2.05 16.75 8.87
C MET A 173 2.03 15.24 8.62
N ALA A 174 0.84 14.62 8.54
CA ALA A 174 0.70 13.19 8.29
C ALA A 174 1.19 12.81 6.87
N VAL A 175 0.76 13.54 5.85
CA VAL A 175 1.16 13.29 4.44
C VAL A 175 2.67 13.52 4.26
N SER A 176 3.21 14.59 4.83
CA SER A 176 4.65 14.89 4.75
C SER A 176 5.51 13.85 5.49
N ALA A 177 5.07 13.44 6.69
CA ALA A 177 5.75 12.38 7.43
C ALA A 177 5.73 11.07 6.64
N ALA A 178 4.57 10.71 6.06
CA ALA A 178 4.44 9.50 5.25
C ALA A 178 5.38 9.48 4.03
N GLY A 179 5.56 10.62 3.35
CA GLY A 179 6.55 10.72 2.27
C GLY A 179 8.00 10.53 2.76
N LEU A 180 8.34 11.05 3.94
CA LEU A 180 9.67 10.83 4.55
C LEU A 180 9.86 9.36 4.99
N LEU A 181 8.81 8.72 5.49
CA LEU A 181 8.81 7.29 5.84
C LEU A 181 9.15 6.42 4.64
N ASP A 182 8.60 6.71 3.46
CA ASP A 182 8.90 5.97 2.23
C ASP A 182 10.39 6.03 1.90
N VAL A 183 11.01 7.22 1.94
CA VAL A 183 12.46 7.39 1.66
C VAL A 183 13.30 6.57 2.65
N ILE A 184 12.97 6.64 3.93
CA ILE A 184 13.69 5.90 4.99
C ILE A 184 13.50 4.39 4.80
N GLY A 185 12.26 3.95 4.62
CA GLY A 185 11.88 2.55 4.49
C GLY A 185 12.55 1.88 3.29
N TRP A 186 12.51 2.52 2.11
CA TRP A 186 13.18 1.99 0.92
C TRP A 186 14.70 1.91 1.07
N THR A 187 15.31 2.90 1.74
CA THR A 187 16.77 2.90 1.98
C THR A 187 17.18 1.75 2.89
N ILE A 188 16.48 1.54 4.01
CA ILE A 188 16.78 0.46 4.95
C ILE A 188 16.47 -0.90 4.29
N LEU A 189 15.33 -1.02 3.60
CA LEU A 189 14.96 -2.25 2.90
C LEU A 189 16.02 -2.65 1.85
N ALA A 190 16.50 -1.69 1.06
CA ALA A 190 17.58 -1.94 0.11
C ALA A 190 18.86 -2.46 0.80
N GLY A 191 19.23 -1.89 1.95
CA GLY A 191 20.35 -2.39 2.76
C GLY A 191 20.15 -3.84 3.22
N THR A 192 18.97 -4.17 3.76
CA THR A 192 18.68 -5.55 4.22
C THR A 192 18.70 -6.57 3.09
N LEU A 193 18.23 -6.18 1.89
CA LEU A 193 18.20 -7.08 0.74
C LEU A 193 19.62 -7.35 0.22
N LEU A 194 20.50 -6.34 0.21
CA LEU A 194 21.90 -6.52 -0.17
C LEU A 194 22.63 -7.52 0.75
N GLU A 195 22.48 -7.39 2.07
CA GLU A 195 23.08 -8.33 3.04
C GLU A 195 22.52 -9.75 2.90
N SER A 196 21.22 -9.89 2.60
CA SER A 196 20.59 -11.20 2.38
C SER A 196 21.02 -11.88 1.07
N GLY A 197 21.41 -11.09 0.06
CA GLY A 197 21.88 -11.59 -1.24
C GLY A 197 23.31 -12.13 -1.21
N GLU A 198 24.17 -11.62 -0.31
CA GLU A 198 25.55 -12.09 -0.14
C GLU A 198 25.65 -13.47 0.55
N GLY A 199 24.56 -13.97 1.14
CA GLY A 199 24.51 -15.30 1.76
C GLY A 199 24.09 -16.45 0.83
N GLN A 200 23.88 -16.18 -0.47
CA GLN A 200 23.35 -17.14 -1.46
C GLN A 200 24.30 -17.42 -2.65
N THR A 201 25.60 -17.14 -2.51
CA THR A 201 26.64 -17.54 -3.48
C THR A 201 27.63 -18.51 -2.88
#